data_AF-A0A353DG72-F1
#
_entry.id   AF-A0A353DG72-F1
#
_cell.length_a   1.000
_cell.length_b   1.000
_cell.length_c   1.000
_cell.angle_alpha   90.00
_cell.angle_beta   90.00
_cell.angle_gamma   90.00
#
_symmetry.space_group_name_H-M   'P 1'
#
loop_
_entity.id
_entity.type
_entity.pdbx_description
1 polymer ?
#
loop_
_entity_poly.entity_id
_entity_poly.type
_entity_poly.pdbx_seq_one_letter_code
_entity_poly.pdbx_strand_id
1 'polypeptide(L)'
;MLTFLAILTSSAFAELPVHADRTEWLGYFIGWDGRKYDYGVGSEDLEGLLHPKKGKTRTTHKEVKVNFLIQEEINGKWVTRKAVQEGGYTTTAKEAILNSRKPVDFTLTVTGDTKVEFVHAVSSKGVMVKPKVVEKKTENPIRVGLKFSLRAFHSIKSDTEEEKIEKAIRSDVFIGKRLKDGKKVKVKFSDTEVDLNDEKHFAAGMSELEIKSKQYGSDSFVIEQGSEKIGVLEVEAKSEIYRGLTIYWWANNDKLGERDCFVNFGVE
;
A
#
# COMPACT_ATOMS: atom_id res chain seq x y z
N MET A 1 53.56 26.44 2.32
CA MET A 1 52.46 26.49 1.35
C MET A 1 51.52 25.34 1.71
N LEU A 2 50.44 25.63 2.43
CA LEU A 2 49.55 24.64 3.03
C LEU A 2 48.36 24.43 2.07
N THR A 3 48.32 23.30 1.39
CA THR A 3 47.23 22.98 0.46
C THR A 3 46.06 22.39 1.26
N PHE A 4 45.04 23.20 1.50
CA PHE A 4 43.76 22.76 2.04
C PHE A 4 43.01 22.00 0.92
N LEU A 5 42.96 20.67 1.01
CA LEU A 5 42.08 19.87 0.16
C LEU A 5 40.69 19.88 0.80
N ALA A 6 39.85 20.83 0.36
CA ALA A 6 38.43 20.81 0.70
C ALA A 6 37.79 19.58 0.05
N ILE A 7 37.50 18.56 0.86
CA ILE A 7 36.63 17.46 0.45
C ILE A 7 35.22 18.05 0.38
N LEU A 8 34.86 18.50 -0.82
CA LEU A 8 33.47 18.72 -1.19
C LEU A 8 32.78 17.35 -1.12
N THR A 9 32.15 17.04 0.01
CA THR A 9 31.09 16.04 0.03
C THR A 9 29.93 16.62 -0.78
N SER A 10 30.01 16.40 -2.10
CA SER A 10 28.85 16.45 -2.98
C SER A 10 27.85 15.44 -2.44
N SER A 11 26.93 15.90 -1.60
CA SER A 11 25.64 15.24 -1.43
C SER A 11 24.90 15.42 -2.75
N ALA A 12 25.27 14.60 -3.74
CA ALA A 12 24.53 14.47 -4.97
C ALA A 12 23.12 14.05 -4.60
N PHE A 13 22.17 14.95 -4.82
CA PHE A 13 20.74 14.67 -4.73
C PHE A 13 20.44 13.56 -5.74
N ALA A 14 20.22 12.35 -5.25
CA ALA A 14 20.01 11.20 -6.10
C ALA A 14 18.51 11.09 -6.44
N GLU A 15 18.17 11.32 -7.70
CA GLU A 15 16.95 10.74 -8.29
C GLU A 15 17.03 9.20 -8.13
N LEU A 16 15.91 8.56 -7.80
CA LEU A 16 15.89 7.11 -7.65
C LEU A 16 16.27 6.44 -8.98
N PRO A 17 17.05 5.35 -8.97
CA PRO A 17 17.35 4.61 -10.19
C PRO A 17 16.06 4.17 -10.90
N VAL A 18 16.03 4.25 -12.24
CA VAL A 18 14.84 3.91 -13.03
C VAL A 18 15.11 2.81 -14.06
N HIS A 19 14.12 1.95 -14.29
CA HIS A 19 14.12 1.08 -15.47
C HIS A 19 13.86 1.93 -16.72
N ALA A 20 14.81 1.92 -17.65
CA ALA A 20 14.71 2.64 -18.93
C ALA A 20 14.42 1.72 -20.13
N ASP A 21 14.73 0.42 -20.00
CA ASP A 21 14.84 -0.48 -21.16
C ASP A 21 13.65 -1.42 -21.36
N ARG A 22 12.74 -1.50 -20.38
CA ARG A 22 11.53 -2.36 -20.45
C ARG A 22 10.28 -1.51 -20.40
N THR A 23 9.50 -1.54 -21.47
CA THR A 23 8.32 -0.66 -21.65
C THR A 23 7.31 -0.79 -20.51
N GLU A 24 7.10 -1.99 -19.98
CA GLU A 24 6.14 -2.25 -18.89
C GLU A 24 6.61 -1.81 -17.49
N TRP A 25 7.89 -1.47 -17.37
CA TRP A 25 8.57 -1.02 -16.14
C TRP A 25 9.19 0.38 -16.29
N LEU A 26 8.98 1.05 -17.42
CA LEU A 26 9.53 2.38 -17.65
C LEU A 26 9.11 3.35 -16.53
N GLY A 27 10.09 4.01 -15.90
CA GLY A 27 9.86 4.94 -14.79
C GLY A 27 9.64 4.29 -13.41
N TYR A 28 9.81 2.97 -13.31
CA TYR A 28 9.78 2.26 -12.02
C TYR A 28 11.18 2.13 -11.43
N PHE A 29 11.26 2.32 -10.11
CA PHE A 29 12.43 1.98 -9.32
C PHE A 29 12.42 0.49 -8.91
N ILE A 30 11.28 -0.02 -8.45
CA ILE A 30 11.08 -1.43 -8.12
C ILE A 30 10.12 -2.04 -9.15
N GLY A 31 10.47 -3.19 -9.70
CA GLY A 31 9.59 -4.00 -10.55
C GLY A 31 9.70 -5.48 -10.20
N TRP A 32 8.57 -6.11 -9.91
CA TRP A 32 8.46 -7.53 -9.61
C TRP A 32 7.35 -8.16 -10.45
N ASP A 33 7.76 -9.02 -11.36
CA ASP A 33 6.90 -9.88 -12.17
C ASP A 33 6.45 -11.08 -11.34
N GLY A 34 5.16 -11.14 -11.05
CA GLY A 34 4.56 -12.29 -10.38
C GLY A 34 3.68 -13.12 -11.31
N ARG A 35 3.27 -14.28 -10.79
CA ARG A 35 2.37 -15.19 -11.52
C ARG A 35 0.94 -14.63 -11.60
N LYS A 36 0.42 -14.12 -10.48
CA LYS A 36 -0.96 -13.64 -10.33
C LYS A 36 -1.08 -12.12 -10.40
N TYR A 37 0.02 -11.41 -10.21
CA TYR A 37 0.08 -9.97 -10.29
C TYR A 37 1.52 -9.52 -10.56
N ASP A 38 1.70 -8.32 -11.09
CA ASP A 38 2.97 -7.61 -11.06
C ASP A 38 2.89 -6.51 -10.00
N TYR A 39 4.01 -6.18 -9.36
CA TYR A 39 4.09 -5.05 -8.44
C TYR A 39 5.29 -4.18 -8.76
N GLY A 40 5.11 -2.86 -8.73
CA GLY A 40 6.23 -1.94 -8.79
C GLY A 40 6.01 -0.68 -8.00
N VAL A 41 7.10 0.07 -7.81
CA VAL A 41 7.11 1.39 -7.19
C VAL A 41 7.73 2.38 -8.18
N GLY A 42 6.99 3.43 -8.51
CA GLY A 42 7.46 4.53 -9.36
C GLY A 42 8.62 5.30 -8.72
N SER A 43 9.48 5.92 -9.53
CA SER A 43 10.63 6.68 -9.05
C SER A 43 10.33 8.15 -8.72
N GLU A 44 9.29 8.73 -9.32
CA GLU A 44 8.96 10.16 -9.17
C GLU A 44 8.05 10.43 -7.96
N ASP A 45 6.96 9.66 -7.85
CA ASP A 45 5.91 9.86 -6.86
C ASP A 45 5.93 8.81 -5.74
N LEU A 46 6.83 7.82 -5.85
CA LEU A 46 6.85 6.63 -4.99
C LEU A 46 5.45 5.98 -4.87
N GLU A 47 4.63 6.04 -5.92
CA GLU A 47 3.37 5.30 -5.94
C GLU A 47 3.67 3.82 -6.22
N GLY A 48 3.24 2.95 -5.31
CA GLY A 48 3.19 1.52 -5.54
C GLY A 48 2.00 1.15 -6.41
N LEU A 49 2.20 0.28 -7.39
CA LEU A 49 1.13 -0.22 -8.26
C LEU A 49 1.18 -1.75 -8.28
N LEU A 50 0.09 -2.35 -7.81
CA LEU A 50 -0.14 -3.78 -7.96
C LEU A 50 -1.08 -3.99 -9.15
N HIS A 51 -0.62 -4.71 -10.16
CA HIS A 51 -1.37 -5.05 -11.36
C HIS A 51 -1.76 -6.54 -11.32
N PRO A 52 -3.02 -6.88 -10.99
CA PRO A 52 -3.50 -8.26 -11.12
C PRO A 52 -3.31 -8.77 -12.55
N LYS A 53 -3.14 -10.08 -12.72
CA LYS A 53 -2.92 -10.72 -14.02
C LYS A 53 -3.92 -11.80 -14.28
N LYS A 54 -4.28 -11.94 -15.55
CA LYS A 54 -4.96 -13.12 -16.08
C LYS A 54 -4.00 -13.83 -17.02
N GLY A 55 -3.40 -14.92 -16.54
CA GLY A 55 -2.31 -15.60 -17.24
C GLY A 55 -1.05 -14.72 -17.24
N LYS A 56 -0.56 -14.32 -18.42
CA LYS A 56 0.65 -13.48 -18.56
C LYS A 56 0.36 -11.98 -18.70
N THR A 57 -0.91 -11.58 -18.78
CA THR A 57 -1.30 -10.20 -19.12
C THR A 57 -1.86 -9.48 -17.90
N ARG A 58 -1.41 -8.23 -17.67
CA ARG A 58 -1.98 -7.34 -16.65
C ARG A 58 -3.46 -7.07 -16.95
N THR A 59 -4.30 -7.10 -15.94
CA THR A 59 -5.71 -6.75 -16.04
C THR A 59 -5.83 -5.22 -16.04
N THR A 60 -6.21 -4.65 -17.18
CA THR A 60 -6.30 -3.20 -17.37
C THR A 60 -7.34 -2.56 -16.43
N HIS A 61 -7.00 -1.39 -15.87
CA HIS A 61 -7.88 -0.59 -15.00
C HIS A 61 -8.34 -1.29 -13.71
N LYS A 62 -7.59 -2.30 -13.26
CA LYS A 62 -7.80 -3.04 -12.00
C LYS A 62 -6.60 -2.94 -11.08
N GLU A 63 -5.70 -2.00 -11.33
CA GLU A 63 -4.54 -1.76 -10.49
C GLU A 63 -4.97 -1.32 -9.08
N VAL A 64 -4.28 -1.83 -8.07
CA VAL A 64 -4.36 -1.34 -6.70
C VAL A 64 -3.22 -0.35 -6.50
N LYS A 65 -3.58 0.91 -6.25
CA LYS A 65 -2.62 1.95 -5.90
C LYS A 65 -2.24 1.81 -4.43
N VAL A 66 -0.95 1.84 -4.14
CA VAL A 66 -0.37 1.71 -2.81
C VAL A 66 0.44 2.97 -2.52
N ASN A 67 -0.05 3.81 -1.61
CA ASN A 67 0.67 5.01 -1.19
C ASN A 67 1.26 4.80 0.21
N PHE A 68 2.49 5.25 0.40
CA PHE A 68 3.18 5.24 1.69
C PHE A 68 2.79 6.49 2.48
N LEU A 69 2.20 6.30 3.66
CA LEU A 69 1.63 7.38 4.45
C LEU A 69 2.43 7.64 5.71
N ILE A 70 2.68 8.92 5.96
CA ILE A 70 3.19 9.44 7.22
C ILE A 70 2.25 10.57 7.62
N GLN A 71 1.58 10.40 8.75
CA GLN A 71 0.67 11.40 9.30
C GLN A 71 1.21 11.93 10.62
N GLU A 72 0.92 13.18 10.88
CA GLU A 72 1.23 13.86 12.14
C GLU A 72 -0.09 14.35 12.76
N GLU A 73 -0.22 14.21 14.06
CA GLU A 73 -1.37 14.75 14.79
C GLU A 73 -1.16 16.24 15.06
N ILE A 74 -2.02 17.08 14.47
CA ILE A 74 -1.99 18.53 14.62
C ILE A 74 -3.37 18.96 15.06
N ASN A 75 -3.46 19.56 16.26
CA ASN A 75 -4.72 20.03 16.84
C ASN A 75 -5.80 18.91 16.91
N GLY A 76 -5.40 17.70 17.31
CA GLY A 76 -6.30 16.55 17.45
C GLY A 76 -6.77 15.94 16.12
N LYS A 77 -6.14 16.29 14.99
CA LYS A 77 -6.44 15.75 13.66
C LYS A 77 -5.19 15.18 13.02
N TRP A 78 -5.32 14.02 12.42
CA TRP A 78 -4.26 13.42 11.61
C TRP A 78 -4.13 14.12 10.27
N VAL A 79 -2.96 14.70 10.00
CA VAL A 79 -2.64 15.39 8.76
C VAL A 79 -1.56 14.61 8.01
N THR A 80 -1.84 14.22 6.77
CA THR A 80 -0.85 13.58 5.90
C THR A 80 0.25 14.56 5.52
N ARG A 81 1.49 14.22 5.88
CA ARG A 81 2.68 14.98 5.49
C ARG A 81 3.03 14.66 4.04
N LYS A 82 3.50 15.67 3.31
CA LYS A 82 3.88 15.51 1.89
C LYS A 82 5.36 15.15 1.80
N ALA A 83 5.73 14.38 0.77
CA ALA A 83 7.14 14.24 0.42
C ALA A 83 7.76 15.61 0.12
N VAL A 84 9.02 15.81 0.51
CA VAL A 84 9.79 16.98 0.08
C VAL A 84 10.05 16.85 -1.42
N GLN A 85 9.79 17.90 -2.20
CA GLN A 85 9.81 17.82 -3.68
C GLN A 85 11.19 17.53 -4.25
N GLU A 86 12.25 18.11 -3.70
CA GLU A 86 13.63 17.88 -4.13
C GLU A 86 14.37 17.08 -3.06
N GLY A 87 14.98 15.95 -3.45
CA GLY A 87 15.74 15.11 -2.52
C GLY A 87 14.89 14.46 -1.41
N GLY A 88 13.56 14.38 -1.61
CA GLY A 88 12.64 13.78 -0.64
C GLY A 88 12.84 12.28 -0.42
N TYR A 89 13.73 11.65 -1.17
CA TYR A 89 13.93 10.20 -1.14
C TYR A 89 15.41 9.83 -1.17
N THR A 90 15.75 8.72 -0.53
CA THR A 90 17.07 8.06 -0.62
C THR A 90 16.90 6.55 -0.64
N THR A 91 17.86 5.82 -1.16
CA THR A 91 17.85 4.34 -1.18
C THR A 91 19.29 3.82 -1.09
N THR A 92 19.47 2.60 -0.55
CA THR A 92 20.75 1.91 -0.66
C THR A 92 20.99 1.25 -2.02
N ALA A 93 19.94 1.11 -2.84
CA ALA A 93 20.04 0.53 -4.17
C ALA A 93 20.85 1.42 -5.12
N LYS A 94 21.81 0.83 -5.83
CA LYS A 94 22.64 1.54 -6.82
C LYS A 94 22.03 1.57 -8.22
N GLU A 95 21.06 0.71 -8.47
CA GLU A 95 20.40 0.52 -9.75
C GLU A 95 18.91 0.18 -9.54
N ALA A 96 18.10 0.29 -10.59
CA ALA A 96 16.69 -0.06 -10.52
C ALA A 96 16.53 -1.56 -10.33
N ILE A 97 15.60 -1.96 -9.47
CA ILE A 97 15.48 -3.35 -9.03
C ILE A 97 14.42 -4.07 -9.84
N LEU A 98 14.81 -5.14 -10.53
CA LEU A 98 13.89 -6.01 -11.27
C LEU A 98 13.99 -7.45 -10.77
N ASN A 99 12.85 -8.02 -10.34
CA ASN A 99 12.72 -9.43 -9.93
C ASN A 99 13.73 -9.90 -8.88
N SER A 100 14.29 -8.97 -8.10
CA SER A 100 15.21 -9.30 -7.02
C SER A 100 14.47 -9.97 -5.86
N ARG A 101 15.04 -11.06 -5.35
CA ARG A 101 14.61 -11.68 -4.09
C ARG A 101 15.18 -11.00 -2.84
N LYS A 102 16.16 -10.10 -3.02
CA LYS A 102 16.73 -9.35 -1.90
C LYS A 102 15.76 -8.22 -1.53
N PRO A 103 15.63 -7.90 -0.23
CA PRO A 103 14.89 -6.73 0.20
C PRO A 103 15.45 -5.45 -0.44
N VAL A 104 14.57 -4.48 -0.68
CA VAL A 104 14.89 -3.17 -1.25
C VAL A 104 14.31 -2.11 -0.35
N ASP A 105 15.12 -1.14 0.06
CA ASP A 105 14.67 0.00 0.85
C ASP A 105 14.53 1.26 0.00
N PHE A 106 13.65 2.16 0.45
CA PHE A 106 13.83 3.58 0.23
C PHE A 106 13.41 4.32 1.51
N THR A 107 14.04 5.45 1.78
CA THR A 107 13.70 6.36 2.87
C THR A 107 13.02 7.58 2.32
N LEU A 108 11.81 7.83 2.82
CA LEU A 108 10.97 8.98 2.52
C LEU A 108 11.21 10.09 3.56
N THR A 109 11.59 11.27 3.11
CA THR A 109 11.63 12.50 3.89
C THR A 109 10.36 13.31 3.60
N VAL A 110 9.58 13.58 4.65
CA VAL A 110 8.36 14.39 4.53
C VAL A 110 8.55 15.79 5.10
N THR A 111 7.63 16.70 4.76
CA THR A 111 7.58 18.05 5.32
C THR A 111 7.74 18.02 6.84
N GLY A 112 8.62 18.87 7.39
CA GLY A 112 9.03 18.80 8.81
C GLY A 112 10.12 17.75 9.07
N ASP A 113 10.88 17.36 8.04
CA ASP A 113 12.13 16.60 8.07
C ASP A 113 12.10 15.25 8.79
N THR A 114 10.91 14.67 8.97
CA THR A 114 10.75 13.31 9.48
C THR A 114 11.08 12.33 8.36
N LYS A 115 11.91 11.32 8.67
CA LYS A 115 12.40 10.31 7.74
C LYS A 115 11.89 8.93 8.12
N VAL A 116 11.26 8.26 7.16
CA VAL A 116 10.74 6.91 7.33
C VAL A 116 11.24 6.02 6.22
N GLU A 117 11.91 4.94 6.60
CA GLU A 117 12.36 3.87 5.71
C GLU A 117 11.22 2.88 5.49
N PHE A 118 11.01 2.50 4.22
CA PHE A 118 10.11 1.42 3.82
C PHE A 118 10.92 0.33 3.13
N VAL A 119 11.06 -0.81 3.80
CA VAL A 119 11.73 -1.99 3.25
C VAL A 119 10.70 -2.87 2.57
N HIS A 120 10.92 -3.14 1.29
CA HIS A 120 10.09 -3.99 0.45
C HIS A 120 10.78 -5.34 0.26
N ALA A 121 10.02 -6.43 0.29
CA ALA A 121 10.51 -7.74 -0.11
C ALA A 121 9.40 -8.59 -0.75
N VAL A 122 9.79 -9.54 -1.60
CA VAL A 122 8.88 -10.59 -2.08
C VAL A 122 8.80 -11.70 -1.02
N SER A 123 7.59 -12.10 -0.66
CA SER A 123 7.28 -13.21 0.24
C SER A 123 6.40 -14.25 -0.46
N SER A 124 6.17 -15.39 0.19
CA SER A 124 5.22 -16.40 -0.31
C SER A 124 3.77 -15.91 -0.35
N LYS A 125 3.43 -14.88 0.45
CA LYS A 125 2.10 -14.26 0.59
C LYS A 125 1.96 -12.96 -0.21
N GLY A 126 2.93 -12.72 -1.09
CA GLY A 126 2.97 -11.55 -1.94
C GLY A 126 4.04 -10.53 -1.53
N VAL A 127 3.73 -9.24 -1.62
CA VAL A 127 4.66 -8.15 -1.32
C VAL A 127 4.62 -7.84 0.18
N MET A 128 5.78 -7.86 0.82
CA MET A 128 5.98 -7.43 2.19
C MET A 128 6.52 -6.01 2.22
N VAL A 129 5.93 -5.16 3.05
CA VAL A 129 6.43 -3.80 3.32
C VAL A 129 6.57 -3.58 4.82
N LYS A 130 7.78 -3.21 5.23
CA LYS A 130 8.15 -2.92 6.61
C LYS A 130 8.52 -1.44 6.77
N PRO A 131 7.75 -0.66 7.53
CA PRO A 131 8.13 0.70 7.88
C PRO A 131 9.08 0.77 9.09
N LYS A 132 9.96 1.77 9.10
CA LYS A 132 10.81 2.14 10.23
C LYS A 132 11.02 3.65 10.25
N VAL A 133 10.78 4.29 11.39
CA VAL A 133 11.15 5.69 11.58
C VAL A 133 12.65 5.77 11.78
N VAL A 134 13.34 6.45 10.86
CA VAL A 134 14.80 6.65 10.92
C VAL A 134 15.10 7.90 11.74
N GLU A 135 14.32 8.96 11.53
CA GLU A 135 14.50 10.23 12.20
C GLU A 135 13.14 10.90 12.39
N LYS A 136 12.83 11.34 13.62
CA LYS A 136 11.63 12.11 13.95
C LYS A 136 12.06 13.51 14.38
N LYS A 137 11.57 14.54 13.69
CA LYS A 137 11.91 15.96 13.97
C LYS A 137 10.77 16.75 14.61
N THR A 138 9.62 16.13 14.81
CA THR A 138 8.46 16.73 15.47
C THR A 138 8.23 16.11 16.85
N GLU A 139 7.74 16.93 17.78
CA GLU A 139 7.26 16.46 19.09
C GLU A 139 5.89 15.78 18.98
N ASN A 140 5.07 16.19 18.01
CA ASN A 140 3.72 15.66 17.81
C ASN A 140 3.73 14.14 17.57
N PRO A 141 2.67 13.43 17.99
CA PRO A 141 2.46 12.04 17.59
C PRO A 141 2.48 11.91 16.07
N ILE A 142 3.13 10.85 15.58
CA ILE A 142 3.09 10.47 14.17
C ILE A 142 2.46 9.10 14.03
N ARG A 143 1.90 8.77 12.88
CA ARG A 143 1.58 7.39 12.50
C ARG A 143 2.04 7.10 11.09
N VAL A 144 2.53 5.89 10.89
CA VAL A 144 3.07 5.42 9.61
C VAL A 144 2.20 4.28 9.10
N GLY A 145 1.92 4.28 7.80
CA GLY A 145 1.03 3.30 7.22
C GLY A 145 1.10 3.21 5.71
N LEU A 146 0.26 2.35 5.15
CA LEU A 146 0.04 2.19 3.73
C LEU A 146 -1.43 2.45 3.40
N LYS A 147 -1.70 3.09 2.28
CA LYS A 147 -3.03 3.28 1.73
C LYS A 147 -3.18 2.50 0.43
N PHE A 148 -4.13 1.58 0.42
CA PHE A 148 -4.52 0.80 -0.73
C PHE A 148 -5.79 1.41 -1.32
N SER A 149 -5.69 2.00 -2.52
CA SER A 149 -6.84 2.54 -3.22
C SER A 149 -7.28 1.55 -4.29
N LEU A 150 -8.43 0.92 -4.07
CA LEU A 150 -9.03 -0.02 -5.01
C LEU A 150 -10.09 0.72 -5.82
N ARG A 151 -9.89 0.76 -7.14
CA ARG A 151 -10.90 1.29 -8.06
C ARG A 151 -12.13 0.38 -8.11
N ALA A 152 -13.20 0.89 -8.70
CA ALA A 152 -14.40 0.11 -8.99
C ALA A 152 -14.05 -1.23 -9.67
N PHE A 153 -14.47 -2.32 -9.02
CA PHE A 153 -14.25 -3.67 -9.53
C PHE A 153 -15.00 -3.88 -10.84
N HIS A 154 -16.18 -3.27 -10.97
CA HIS A 154 -17.02 -3.35 -12.17
C HIS A 154 -17.22 -1.96 -12.77
N SER A 155 -17.14 -1.86 -14.09
CA SER A 155 -17.42 -0.62 -14.84
C SER A 155 -18.93 -0.45 -15.02
N ILE A 156 -19.64 -0.23 -13.91
CA ILE A 156 -21.09 -0.07 -13.85
C ILE A 156 -21.43 1.40 -14.08
N LYS A 157 -22.17 1.70 -15.15
CA LYS A 157 -22.65 3.05 -15.44
C LYS A 157 -23.77 3.43 -14.46
N SER A 158 -23.96 4.73 -14.23
CA SER A 158 -24.97 5.25 -13.31
C SER A 158 -26.42 4.91 -13.70
N ASP A 159 -26.69 4.69 -14.99
CA ASP A 159 -27.99 4.33 -15.56
C ASP A 159 -28.20 2.82 -15.70
N THR A 160 -27.30 1.99 -15.16
CA THR A 160 -27.43 0.53 -15.20
C THR A 160 -28.57 0.09 -14.29
N GLU A 161 -29.49 -0.73 -14.82
CA GLU A 161 -30.58 -1.35 -14.05
C GLU A 161 -30.05 -2.16 -12.86
N GLU A 162 -30.75 -2.08 -11.73
CA GLU A 162 -30.38 -2.70 -10.46
C GLU A 162 -30.14 -4.22 -10.56
N GLU A 163 -30.99 -4.94 -11.29
CA GLU A 163 -30.83 -6.39 -11.50
C GLU A 163 -29.50 -6.75 -12.21
N LYS A 164 -29.06 -5.92 -13.16
CA LYS A 164 -27.77 -6.10 -13.85
C LYS A 164 -26.60 -5.81 -12.92
N ILE A 165 -26.73 -4.81 -12.05
CA ILE A 165 -25.75 -4.49 -11.00
C ILE A 165 -25.62 -5.67 -10.05
N GLU A 166 -26.73 -6.14 -9.48
CA GLU A 166 -26.75 -7.25 -8.53
C GLU A 166 -26.11 -8.50 -9.15
N LYS A 167 -26.49 -8.86 -10.38
CA LYS A 167 -25.91 -10.01 -11.09
C LYS A 167 -24.40 -9.92 -11.28
N ALA A 168 -23.87 -8.72 -11.54
CA ALA A 168 -22.44 -8.50 -11.72
C ALA A 168 -21.65 -8.69 -10.41
N ILE A 169 -22.21 -8.23 -9.29
CA ILE A 169 -21.52 -8.19 -7.98
C ILE A 169 -21.91 -9.33 -7.03
N ARG A 170 -22.90 -10.15 -7.36
CA ARG A 170 -23.49 -11.18 -6.48
C ARG A 170 -22.47 -12.16 -5.88
N SER A 171 -21.38 -12.44 -6.60
CA SER A 171 -20.32 -13.34 -6.13
C SER A 171 -19.23 -12.66 -5.34
N ASP A 172 -19.20 -11.32 -5.33
CA ASP A 172 -18.09 -10.54 -4.83
C ASP A 172 -18.29 -10.23 -3.36
N VAL A 173 -17.23 -10.43 -2.57
CA VAL A 173 -17.31 -10.42 -1.11
C VAL A 173 -16.08 -9.76 -0.51
N PHE A 174 -16.34 -8.99 0.54
CA PHE A 174 -15.36 -8.45 1.46
C PHE A 174 -15.31 -9.35 2.70
N ILE A 175 -14.13 -9.82 3.07
CA ILE A 175 -13.93 -10.65 4.25
C ILE A 175 -12.86 -10.00 5.11
N GLY A 176 -13.21 -9.66 6.35
CA GLY A 176 -12.27 -9.08 7.31
C GLY A 176 -12.21 -9.90 8.59
N LYS A 177 -11.04 -10.02 9.20
CA LYS A 177 -10.87 -10.60 10.54
C LYS A 177 -10.83 -9.48 11.58
N ARG A 178 -11.86 -9.39 12.42
CA ARG A 178 -12.03 -8.31 13.41
C ARG A 178 -10.93 -8.33 14.46
N LEU A 179 -10.41 -7.15 14.82
CA LEU A 179 -9.47 -7.04 15.94
C LEU A 179 -10.13 -7.27 17.31
N LYS A 180 -11.41 -6.90 17.46
CA LYS A 180 -12.15 -7.01 18.74
C LYS A 180 -12.25 -8.45 19.26
N ASP A 181 -12.47 -9.42 18.38
CA ASP A 181 -12.76 -10.80 18.78
C ASP A 181 -12.15 -11.87 17.86
N GLY A 182 -11.34 -11.48 16.88
CA GLY A 182 -10.68 -12.39 15.94
C GLY A 182 -11.62 -13.09 14.96
N LYS A 183 -12.93 -12.78 14.95
CA LYS A 183 -13.89 -13.43 14.06
C LYS A 183 -13.78 -12.90 12.64
N LYS A 184 -13.90 -13.81 11.67
CA LYS A 184 -14.04 -13.46 10.26
C LYS A 184 -15.48 -13.06 9.98
N VAL A 185 -15.67 -11.83 9.49
CA VAL A 185 -16.95 -11.29 9.05
C VAL A 185 -16.91 -11.16 7.53
N LYS A 186 -17.97 -11.60 6.88
CA LYS A 186 -18.14 -11.58 5.43
C LYS A 186 -19.29 -10.68 5.07
N VAL A 187 -19.04 -9.71 4.19
CA VAL A 187 -20.03 -8.77 3.66
C VAL A 187 -20.07 -8.95 2.14
N LYS A 188 -21.26 -9.11 1.55
CA LYS A 188 -21.36 -9.19 0.08
C LYS A 188 -21.38 -7.78 -0.49
N PHE A 189 -20.86 -7.63 -1.70
CA PHE A 189 -20.93 -6.35 -2.40
C PHE A 189 -22.36 -5.93 -2.74
N SER A 190 -23.29 -6.89 -2.82
CA SER A 190 -24.72 -6.66 -2.99
C SER A 190 -25.41 -6.07 -1.76
N ASP A 191 -24.77 -6.09 -0.59
CA ASP A 191 -25.38 -5.61 0.66
C ASP A 191 -25.09 -4.10 0.78
N THR A 192 -25.80 -3.28 -0.02
CA THR A 192 -25.48 -1.85 -0.24
C THR A 192 -25.73 -0.93 0.96
N GLU A 193 -26.52 -1.38 1.95
CA GLU A 193 -26.84 -0.63 3.17
C GLU A 193 -25.86 -0.89 4.34
N VAL A 194 -24.83 -1.73 4.14
CA VAL A 194 -23.89 -2.11 5.20
C VAL A 194 -22.84 -1.02 5.42
N ASP A 195 -22.78 -0.48 6.63
CA ASP A 195 -21.63 0.27 7.10
C ASP A 195 -20.54 -0.69 7.61
N LEU A 196 -19.42 -0.75 6.90
CA LEU A 196 -18.28 -1.57 7.28
C LEU A 196 -17.64 -1.11 8.60
N ASN A 197 -17.83 0.13 9.02
CA ASN A 197 -17.23 0.71 10.22
C ASN A 197 -18.14 0.66 11.46
N ASP A 198 -19.29 -0.01 11.40
CA ASP A 198 -20.15 -0.21 12.56
C ASP A 198 -19.59 -1.26 13.55
N GLU A 199 -20.20 -1.35 14.74
CA GLU A 199 -19.77 -2.31 15.78
C GLU A 199 -19.98 -3.79 15.40
N LYS A 200 -20.90 -4.07 14.47
CA LYS A 200 -21.18 -5.43 13.99
C LYS A 200 -20.11 -5.88 13.00
N HIS A 201 -19.46 -4.95 12.33
CA HIS A 201 -18.43 -5.18 11.32
C HIS A 201 -17.05 -4.79 11.88
N PHE A 202 -16.49 -3.66 11.47
CA PHE A 202 -15.07 -3.38 11.65
C PHE A 202 -14.77 -2.05 12.39
N ALA A 203 -15.65 -1.59 13.29
CA ALA A 203 -15.42 -0.38 14.10
C ALA A 203 -14.04 -0.33 14.81
N ALA A 204 -13.54 -1.48 15.28
CA ALA A 204 -12.23 -1.58 15.94
C ALA A 204 -11.08 -1.90 14.97
N GLY A 205 -11.36 -1.96 13.66
CA GLY A 205 -10.44 -2.38 12.61
C GLY A 205 -10.29 -3.89 12.45
N MET A 206 -9.42 -4.26 11.51
CA MET A 206 -9.15 -5.64 11.10
C MET A 206 -7.65 -5.99 11.21
N SER A 207 -7.35 -7.29 11.35
CA SER A 207 -5.98 -7.82 11.28
C SER A 207 -5.65 -8.46 9.93
N GLU A 208 -6.67 -8.90 9.20
CA GLU A 208 -6.58 -9.56 7.89
C GLU A 208 -7.77 -9.09 7.05
N LEU A 209 -7.55 -8.96 5.74
CA LEU A 209 -8.56 -8.59 4.76
C LEU A 209 -8.39 -9.42 3.50
N GLU A 210 -9.51 -9.90 2.96
CA GLU A 210 -9.59 -10.62 1.70
C GLU A 210 -10.76 -10.07 0.89
N ILE A 211 -10.50 -9.68 -0.35
CA ILE A 211 -11.51 -9.25 -1.31
C ILE A 211 -11.55 -10.27 -2.44
N LYS A 212 -12.65 -11.01 -2.53
CA LYS A 212 -12.90 -11.93 -3.63
C LYS A 212 -13.76 -11.24 -4.67
N SER A 213 -13.26 -11.16 -5.90
CA SER A 213 -14.02 -10.67 -7.04
C SER A 213 -13.65 -11.47 -8.28
N LYS A 214 -14.62 -11.73 -9.15
CA LYS A 214 -14.36 -12.35 -10.46
C LYS A 214 -13.34 -11.55 -11.30
N GLN A 215 -13.17 -10.27 -10.99
CA GLN A 215 -12.25 -9.37 -11.67
C GLN A 215 -10.78 -9.69 -11.38
N TYR A 216 -10.51 -10.47 -10.33
CA TYR A 216 -9.20 -11.05 -10.03
C TYR A 216 -9.03 -12.48 -10.56
N GLY A 217 -9.88 -12.94 -11.49
CA GLY A 217 -9.60 -14.20 -12.20
C GLY A 217 -9.73 -15.47 -11.36
N SER A 218 -10.68 -15.50 -10.41
CA SER A 218 -10.87 -16.51 -9.35
C SER A 218 -9.93 -16.39 -8.15
N ASP A 219 -8.95 -15.51 -8.23
CA ASP A 219 -8.07 -15.17 -7.12
C ASP A 219 -8.71 -14.07 -6.25
N SER A 220 -8.07 -13.77 -5.12
CA SER A 220 -8.51 -12.78 -4.13
C SER A 220 -7.40 -11.79 -3.88
N PHE A 221 -7.73 -10.51 -3.73
CA PHE A 221 -6.78 -9.55 -3.19
C PHE A 221 -6.74 -9.68 -1.67
N VAL A 222 -5.55 -9.92 -1.13
CA VAL A 222 -5.35 -10.21 0.29
C VAL A 222 -4.41 -9.17 0.89
N ILE A 223 -4.74 -8.73 2.11
CA ILE A 223 -3.85 -7.94 2.97
C ILE A 223 -3.79 -8.63 4.34
N GLU A 224 -2.59 -8.95 4.78
CA GLU A 224 -2.33 -9.55 6.10
C GLU A 224 -1.19 -8.82 6.78
N GLN A 225 -1.17 -8.84 8.11
CA GLN A 225 -0.10 -8.26 8.90
C GLN A 225 0.81 -9.34 9.47
N GLY A 226 2.05 -8.99 9.84
CA GLY A 226 3.06 -9.92 10.35
C GLY A 226 2.61 -10.68 11.60
N SER A 227 2.82 -10.12 12.79
CA SER A 227 2.34 -10.71 14.05
C SER A 227 1.07 -10.03 14.58
N GLU A 228 0.54 -10.52 15.70
CA GLU A 228 -0.60 -9.87 16.35
C GLU A 228 -0.20 -8.48 16.88
N LYS A 229 -1.14 -7.53 16.83
CA LYS A 229 -0.99 -6.18 17.42
C LYS A 229 0.12 -5.29 16.82
N ILE A 230 0.60 -5.62 15.62
CA ILE A 230 1.59 -4.79 14.90
C ILE A 230 0.97 -3.75 13.96
N GLY A 231 -0.35 -3.74 13.84
CA GLY A 231 -1.07 -2.72 13.10
C GLY A 231 -2.58 -2.92 13.12
N VAL A 232 -3.25 -2.04 12.38
CA VAL A 232 -4.70 -2.02 12.23
C VAL A 232 -5.02 -1.75 10.76
N LEU A 233 -5.90 -2.57 10.19
CA LEU A 233 -6.55 -2.29 8.91
C LEU A 233 -7.87 -1.56 9.13
N GLU A 234 -8.01 -0.41 8.48
CA GLU A 234 -9.23 0.41 8.46
C GLU A 234 -9.76 0.50 7.03
N VAL A 235 -11.07 0.65 6.86
CA VAL A 235 -11.70 0.76 5.55
C VAL A 235 -12.49 2.06 5.42
N GLU A 236 -12.29 2.75 4.31
CA GLU A 236 -13.06 3.92 3.91
C GLU A 236 -13.76 3.59 2.59
N ALA A 237 -15.07 3.38 2.66
CA ALA A 237 -15.94 3.24 1.49
C ALA A 237 -16.66 4.57 1.26
N LYS A 238 -16.40 5.22 0.12
CA LYS A 238 -17.03 6.52 -0.21
C LYS A 238 -18.50 6.39 -0.63
N SER A 239 -18.92 5.18 -0.97
CA SER A 239 -20.23 4.80 -1.51
C SER A 239 -20.39 3.27 -1.37
N GLU A 240 -21.25 2.64 -2.16
CA GLU A 240 -21.38 1.19 -2.21
C GLU A 240 -20.03 0.52 -2.49
N ILE A 241 -19.70 -0.55 -1.76
CA ILE A 241 -18.38 -1.20 -1.73
C ILE A 241 -17.86 -1.55 -3.14
N TYR A 242 -18.76 -1.96 -4.04
CA TYR A 242 -18.40 -2.36 -5.40
C TYR A 242 -17.90 -1.22 -6.29
N ARG A 243 -18.16 0.05 -5.91
CA ARG A 243 -17.68 1.24 -6.64
C ARG A 243 -16.23 1.60 -6.31
N GLY A 244 -15.60 0.83 -5.42
CA GLY A 244 -14.24 1.05 -4.98
C GLY A 244 -14.21 1.44 -3.51
N LEU A 245 -13.07 1.18 -2.90
CA LEU A 245 -12.85 1.42 -1.49
C LEU A 245 -11.37 1.71 -1.25
N THR A 246 -11.11 2.39 -0.14
CA THR A 246 -9.77 2.64 0.35
C THR A 246 -9.54 1.82 1.60
N ILE A 247 -8.40 1.16 1.68
CA ILE A 247 -7.97 0.44 2.88
C ILE A 247 -6.72 1.15 3.39
N TYR A 248 -6.68 1.41 4.68
CA TYR A 248 -5.49 1.89 5.35
C TYR A 248 -4.94 0.77 6.21
N TRP A 249 -3.64 0.54 6.16
CA TRP A 249 -2.93 -0.19 7.20
C TRP A 249 -2.11 0.81 8.00
N TRP A 250 -2.38 0.93 9.29
CA TRP A 250 -1.57 1.73 10.22
C TRP A 250 -0.71 0.79 11.05
N ALA A 251 0.60 0.97 10.97
CA ALA A 251 1.53 0.23 11.81
C ALA A 251 1.37 0.67 13.27
N ASN A 252 1.60 -0.25 14.20
CA ASN A 252 1.76 0.10 15.60
C ASN A 252 3.08 0.86 15.76
N ASN A 253 2.99 2.13 16.15
CA ASN A 253 4.13 3.04 16.25
C ASN A 253 5.23 2.52 17.17
N ASP A 254 4.86 1.87 18.27
CA ASP A 254 5.81 1.32 19.26
C ASP A 254 6.56 0.10 18.72
N LYS A 255 6.11 -0.44 17.58
CA LYS A 255 6.62 -1.65 16.94
C LYS A 255 7.38 -1.37 15.63
N LEU A 256 7.44 -0.11 15.21
CA LEU A 256 8.12 0.28 13.97
C LEU A 256 9.58 -0.18 13.97
N GLY A 257 10.02 -0.83 12.90
CA GLY A 257 11.36 -1.40 12.80
C GLY A 257 11.55 -2.77 13.48
N GLU A 258 10.60 -3.27 14.29
CA GLU A 258 10.65 -4.65 14.79
C GLU A 258 10.56 -5.67 13.64
N ARG A 259 11.05 -6.90 13.86
CA ARG A 259 11.19 -7.91 12.78
C ARG A 259 9.86 -8.27 12.12
N ASP A 260 8.79 -8.26 12.89
CA ASP A 260 7.44 -8.72 12.56
C ASP A 260 6.42 -7.59 12.34
N CYS A 261 6.85 -6.32 12.45
CA CYS A 261 6.02 -5.17 12.13
C CYS A 261 6.05 -4.86 10.63
N PHE A 262 5.26 -5.61 9.86
CA PHE A 262 5.11 -5.43 8.42
C PHE A 262 3.70 -5.75 7.95
N VAL A 263 3.35 -5.30 6.75
CA VAL A 263 2.16 -5.72 6.02
C VAL A 263 2.55 -6.52 4.79
N ASN A 264 1.80 -7.59 4.52
CA ASN A 264 1.83 -8.36 3.28
C ASN A 264 0.58 -8.06 2.47
N PHE A 265 0.73 -7.97 1.15
CA PHE A 265 -0.40 -7.87 0.25
C PHE A 265 -0.11 -8.51 -1.11
N GLY A 266 -1.15 -9.04 -1.75
CA GLY A 266 -1.00 -9.76 -3.00
C GLY A 266 -2.33 -10.22 -3.60
N VAL A 267 -2.24 -10.92 -4.72
CA VAL A 267 -3.37 -11.64 -5.32
C VAL A 267 -3.11 -13.14 -5.17
N GLU A 268 -4.01 -13.84 -4.49
CA GLU A 268 -3.88 -15.24 -4.03
C GLU A 268 -5.04 -16.15 -4.44
#